data_AF-A0A550GHH0-F1
#
_entry.id   AF-A0A550GHH0-F1
#
_cell.length_a   1.000
_cell.length_b   1.000
_cell.length_c   1.000
_cell.angle_alpha   90.00
_cell.angle_beta   90.00
_cell.angle_gamma   90.00
#
_symmetry.space_group_name_H-M   'P 1'
#
loop_
_entity.id
_entity.type
_entity.pdbx_description
1 polymer ?
#
loop_
_entity_poly.entity_id
_entity_poly.type
_entity_poly.pdbx_seq_one_letter_code
_entity_poly.pdbx_strand_id
1 'polypeptide(L)'
;MFELEGAVGEYQVFVNCEYSKWVGTFKDIGLEPQVVAKTDFQQTAPLRARIDQIKSVLDAGRTLADEIIKTAEQAYDVIRSFYDPNLPKENQSIAFAKKKLAEKVTPWIALEALFSALTNWSKHFRVQISKSVKHLQLSLAAIADLRVNNGKLEQVLGEDFPKMNENIEKAENLKLNIEKRAINAINVLAIKDVFQSSLSIGRDVLSILYEKLKSKEKAIELLSPSEDFLWEKNDELFKRMDFAMQVTSQSSDVKLGEVLENLPKFLSYVDECVETIAVYSDMEELLLNYPVAEMTVENLFRDKTCVSVKDLPFKPKYAEEYLKLFYSQKFREFSLDRANMLLTKKK
;
A
#
# COMPACT_ATOMS: atom_id res chain seq x y z
N MET A 1 18.29 -64.55 -6.81
CA MET A 1 16.94 -63.96 -7.03
C MET A 1 16.42 -63.31 -5.75
N PHE A 2 16.48 -63.99 -4.60
CA PHE A 2 16.14 -63.43 -3.28
C PHE A 2 16.91 -62.15 -2.88
N GLU A 3 18.21 -62.06 -3.18
CA GLU A 3 19.03 -60.88 -2.82
C GLU A 3 18.62 -59.61 -3.60
N LEU A 4 18.24 -59.75 -4.88
CA LEU A 4 17.79 -58.61 -5.70
C LEU A 4 16.41 -58.11 -5.25
N GLU A 5 15.50 -59.03 -4.89
CA GLU A 5 14.18 -58.67 -4.35
C GLU A 5 14.27 -57.97 -2.99
N GLY A 6 15.20 -58.41 -2.14
CA GLY A 6 15.53 -57.75 -0.88
C GLY A 6 16.06 -56.34 -1.09
N ALA A 7 17.10 -56.18 -1.92
CA ALA A 7 17.72 -54.88 -2.20
C ALA A 7 16.74 -53.89 -2.85
N VAL A 8 15.89 -54.34 -3.78
CA VAL A 8 14.86 -53.48 -4.39
C VAL A 8 13.78 -53.09 -3.37
N GLY A 9 13.42 -54.00 -2.45
CA GLY A 9 12.50 -53.70 -1.36
C GLY A 9 13.04 -52.61 -0.42
N GLU A 10 14.30 -52.75 0.01
CA GLU A 10 14.97 -51.74 0.85
C GLU A 10 15.08 -50.38 0.16
N TYR A 11 15.46 -50.37 -1.12
CA TYR A 11 15.56 -49.13 -1.88
C TYR A 11 14.20 -48.46 -2.10
N GLN A 12 13.13 -49.26 -2.28
CA GLN A 12 11.77 -48.73 -2.38
C GLN A 12 11.33 -48.03 -1.07
N VAL A 13 11.61 -48.64 0.08
CA VAL A 13 11.34 -48.01 1.39
C VAL A 13 12.11 -46.71 1.51
N PHE A 14 13.41 -46.73 1.20
CA PHE A 14 14.26 -45.54 1.24
C PHE A 14 13.70 -44.38 0.38
N VAL A 15 13.35 -44.67 -0.89
CA VAL A 15 12.84 -43.66 -1.84
C VAL A 15 11.51 -43.06 -1.38
N ASN A 16 10.60 -43.88 -0.83
CA ASN A 16 9.33 -43.41 -0.27
C ASN A 16 9.51 -42.55 0.98
N CYS A 17 10.44 -42.94 1.87
CA CYS A 17 10.78 -42.17 3.06
C CYS A 17 11.40 -40.82 2.70
N GLU A 18 12.37 -40.79 1.77
CA GLU A 18 12.98 -39.54 1.32
C GLU A 18 11.96 -38.61 0.67
N TYR A 19 11.10 -39.11 -0.22
CA TYR A 19 10.04 -38.30 -0.82
C TYR A 19 9.13 -37.68 0.25
N SER A 20 8.62 -38.49 1.17
CA SER A 20 7.72 -38.03 2.23
C SER A 20 8.39 -37.02 3.15
N LYS A 21 9.66 -37.25 3.50
CA LYS A 21 10.48 -36.33 4.28
C LYS A 21 10.62 -34.99 3.59
N TRP A 22 10.95 -34.95 2.30
CA TRP A 22 11.11 -33.68 1.58
C TRP A 22 9.78 -32.93 1.43
N VAL A 23 8.68 -33.62 1.13
CA VAL A 23 7.35 -33.01 1.12
C VAL A 23 7.03 -32.39 2.49
N GLY A 24 7.25 -33.13 3.59
CA GLY A 24 7.06 -32.61 4.94
C GLY A 24 7.97 -31.42 5.24
N THR A 25 9.25 -31.52 4.89
CA THR A 25 10.24 -30.47 5.11
C THR A 25 9.87 -29.16 4.41
N PHE A 26 9.36 -29.23 3.17
CA PHE A 26 8.91 -28.04 2.45
C PHE A 26 7.58 -27.48 3.00
N LYS A 27 6.68 -28.35 3.48
CA LYS A 27 5.46 -27.93 4.21
C LYS A 27 5.78 -27.22 5.52
N ASP A 28 6.72 -27.73 6.30
CA ASP A 28 7.12 -27.16 7.58
C ASP A 28 7.65 -25.72 7.45
N ILE A 29 8.23 -25.40 6.29
CA ILE A 29 8.74 -24.05 6.01
C ILE A 29 7.72 -23.15 5.28
N GLY A 30 6.52 -23.66 5.01
CA GLY A 30 5.37 -22.91 4.48
C GLY A 30 5.18 -23.00 2.96
N LEU A 31 5.87 -23.90 2.27
CA LEU A 31 5.55 -24.24 0.89
C LEU A 31 4.48 -25.33 0.86
N GLU A 32 3.49 -25.23 -0.02
CA GLU A 32 2.44 -26.24 -0.18
C GLU A 32 2.60 -26.90 -1.56
N PRO A 33 3.48 -27.93 -1.70
CA PRO A 33 3.68 -28.59 -2.97
C PRO A 33 2.40 -29.28 -3.43
N GLN A 34 2.03 -29.09 -4.70
CA GLN A 34 0.83 -29.70 -5.26
C GLN A 34 1.02 -31.18 -5.63
N VAL A 35 2.25 -31.70 -5.58
CA VAL A 35 2.56 -33.06 -6.02
C VAL A 35 2.16 -34.10 -4.97
N VAL A 36 1.14 -34.90 -5.30
CA VAL A 36 0.76 -36.10 -4.54
C VAL A 36 1.42 -37.31 -5.21
N ALA A 37 2.36 -37.98 -4.52
CA ALA A 37 2.86 -39.27 -4.98
C ALA A 37 1.71 -40.29 -4.96
N LYS A 38 1.57 -41.04 -6.06
CA LYS A 38 0.36 -41.83 -6.36
C LYS A 38 0.35 -43.27 -5.84
N THR A 39 1.28 -43.71 -5.01
CA THR A 39 1.39 -45.15 -4.73
C THR A 39 1.78 -45.46 -3.30
N ASP A 40 0.85 -46.11 -2.60
CA ASP A 40 1.12 -46.82 -1.35
C ASP A 40 2.11 -47.97 -1.59
N PHE A 41 3.02 -48.18 -0.65
CA PHE A 41 3.96 -49.28 -0.67
C PHE A 41 3.23 -50.62 -0.61
N GLN A 42 3.46 -51.49 -1.61
CA GLN A 42 2.89 -52.85 -1.65
C GLN A 42 3.98 -53.91 -1.50
N GLN A 43 4.11 -54.45 -0.30
CA GLN A 43 5.14 -55.44 0.07
C GLN A 43 5.03 -56.76 -0.72
N THR A 44 3.88 -57.06 -1.33
CA THR A 44 3.63 -58.27 -2.12
C THR A 44 3.73 -58.06 -3.64
N ALA A 45 4.08 -56.85 -4.10
CA ALA A 45 4.14 -56.56 -5.54
C ALA A 45 5.32 -57.30 -6.22
N PRO A 46 5.15 -57.77 -7.47
CA PRO A 46 6.24 -58.35 -8.26
C PRO A 46 7.41 -57.40 -8.47
N LEU A 47 8.64 -57.92 -8.62
CA LEU A 47 9.86 -57.14 -8.78
C LEU A 47 9.76 -56.00 -9.82
N ARG A 48 9.17 -56.28 -10.99
CA ARG A 48 8.98 -55.29 -12.06
C ARG A 48 8.05 -54.16 -11.64
N ALA A 49 6.96 -54.49 -10.95
CA ALA A 49 6.04 -53.50 -10.41
C ALA A 49 6.71 -52.62 -9.34
N ARG A 50 7.57 -53.20 -8.49
CA ARG A 50 8.36 -52.43 -7.51
C ARG A 50 9.35 -51.47 -8.19
N ILE A 51 10.03 -51.91 -9.25
CA ILE A 51 10.93 -51.04 -10.03
C ILE A 51 10.15 -49.89 -10.66
N ASP A 52 8.96 -50.15 -11.21
CA ASP A 52 8.14 -49.10 -11.82
C ASP A 52 7.59 -48.13 -10.75
N GLN A 53 7.23 -48.62 -9.56
CA GLN A 53 6.88 -47.77 -8.41
C GLN A 53 8.04 -46.87 -7.97
N ILE A 54 9.26 -47.42 -7.86
CA ILE A 54 10.46 -46.63 -7.52
C ILE A 54 10.71 -45.52 -8.53
N LYS A 55 10.62 -45.83 -9.83
CA LYS A 55 10.74 -44.83 -10.90
C LYS A 55 9.68 -43.74 -10.76
N SER A 56 8.43 -44.13 -10.52
CA SER A 56 7.33 -43.19 -10.32
C SER A 56 7.57 -42.23 -9.16
N VAL A 57 8.13 -42.71 -8.04
CA VAL A 57 8.43 -41.86 -6.87
C VAL A 57 9.63 -40.96 -7.15
N LEU A 58 10.65 -41.44 -7.85
CA LEU A 58 11.77 -40.60 -8.29
C LEU A 58 11.30 -39.51 -9.26
N ASP A 59 10.38 -39.80 -10.18
CA ASP A 59 9.81 -38.83 -11.11
C ASP A 59 8.90 -37.81 -10.38
N ALA A 60 8.14 -38.25 -9.38
CA ALA A 60 7.43 -37.34 -8.48
C ALA A 60 8.40 -36.43 -7.73
N GLY A 61 9.53 -36.95 -7.25
CA GLY A 61 10.59 -36.17 -6.61
C GLY A 61 11.22 -35.13 -7.54
N ARG A 62 11.41 -35.45 -8.83
CA ARG A 62 11.88 -34.49 -9.84
C ARG A 62 10.85 -33.39 -10.09
N THR A 63 9.57 -33.77 -10.19
CA THR A 63 8.46 -32.82 -10.36
C THR A 63 8.38 -31.86 -9.18
N LEU A 64 8.53 -32.38 -7.96
CA LEU A 64 8.63 -31.57 -6.74
C LEU A 64 9.81 -30.59 -6.83
N ALA A 65 10.99 -31.05 -7.24
CA ALA A 65 12.16 -30.18 -7.38
C ALA A 65 11.95 -29.05 -8.40
N ASP A 66 11.30 -29.35 -9.54
CA ASP A 66 10.95 -28.34 -10.54
C ASP A 66 9.95 -27.29 -10.02
N GLU A 67 8.99 -27.70 -9.19
CA GLU A 67 8.06 -26.79 -8.51
C GLU A 67 8.82 -25.86 -7.56
N ILE A 68 9.68 -26.41 -6.71
CA ILE A 68 10.48 -25.64 -5.74
C ILE A 68 11.46 -24.70 -6.44
N ILE A 69 12.05 -25.11 -7.57
CA ILE A 69 12.92 -24.23 -8.37
C ILE A 69 12.18 -22.96 -8.78
N LYS A 70 10.95 -23.08 -9.31
CA LYS A 70 10.16 -21.91 -9.73
C LYS A 70 9.91 -20.96 -8.57
N THR A 71 9.53 -21.49 -7.40
CA THR A 71 9.30 -20.67 -6.21
C THR A 71 10.58 -20.02 -5.71
N ALA A 72 11.71 -20.75 -5.73
CA ALA A 72 13.00 -20.22 -5.31
C ALA A 72 13.50 -19.10 -6.25
N GLU A 73 13.27 -19.21 -7.56
CA GLU A 73 13.60 -18.16 -8.52
C GLU A 73 12.82 -16.88 -8.24
N GLN A 74 11.50 -17.00 -8.08
CA GLN A 74 10.65 -15.86 -7.77
C GLN A 74 11.05 -15.22 -6.43
N ALA A 75 11.33 -16.01 -5.40
CA ALA A 75 11.78 -15.51 -4.10
C ALA A 75 13.13 -14.78 -4.22
N TYR A 76 14.06 -15.31 -5.00
CA TYR A 76 15.35 -14.70 -5.27
C TYR A 76 15.22 -13.35 -6.00
N ASP A 77 14.34 -13.25 -6.99
CA ASP A 77 14.06 -12.01 -7.70
C ASP A 77 13.49 -10.92 -6.78
N VAL A 78 12.59 -11.30 -5.85
CA VAL A 78 12.07 -10.37 -4.85
C VAL A 78 13.17 -9.96 -3.88
N ILE A 79 14.00 -10.90 -3.41
CA ILE A 79 15.13 -10.55 -2.55
C ILE A 79 16.06 -9.55 -3.23
N ARG A 80 16.40 -9.81 -4.49
CA ARG A 80 17.24 -8.93 -5.28
C ARG A 80 16.62 -7.56 -5.48
N SER A 81 15.33 -7.48 -5.79
CA SER A 81 14.67 -6.19 -6.07
C SER A 81 14.39 -5.35 -4.83
N PHE A 82 14.04 -5.98 -3.71
CA PHE A 82 13.63 -5.28 -2.49
C PHE A 82 14.76 -5.07 -1.48
N TYR A 83 15.70 -6.01 -1.40
CA TYR A 83 16.62 -6.11 -0.26
C TYR A 83 18.09 -6.00 -0.66
N ASP A 84 18.50 -6.63 -1.77
CA ASP A 84 19.89 -6.56 -2.24
C ASP A 84 20.02 -6.62 -3.78
N PRO A 85 19.99 -5.46 -4.46
CA PRO A 85 20.13 -5.37 -5.92
C PRO A 85 21.49 -5.82 -6.47
N ASN A 86 22.51 -5.92 -5.59
CA ASN A 86 23.87 -6.29 -5.98
C ASN A 86 24.07 -7.80 -6.05
N LEU A 87 23.09 -8.60 -5.62
CA LEU A 87 23.13 -10.05 -5.78
C LEU A 87 23.35 -10.43 -7.27
N PRO A 88 23.97 -11.58 -7.56
CA PRO A 88 24.08 -12.11 -8.92
C PRO A 88 22.72 -12.25 -9.63
N LYS A 89 22.70 -12.26 -10.97
CA LYS A 89 21.45 -12.46 -11.74
C LYS A 89 20.90 -13.87 -11.59
N GLU A 90 21.80 -14.84 -11.53
CA GLU A 90 21.47 -16.24 -11.33
C GLU A 90 21.97 -16.72 -9.98
N ASN A 91 21.13 -17.46 -9.27
CA ASN A 91 21.53 -18.08 -8.03
C ASN A 91 22.24 -19.43 -8.27
N GLN A 92 23.42 -19.59 -7.67
CA GLN A 92 24.25 -20.79 -7.86
C GLN A 92 23.57 -22.08 -7.35
N SER A 93 22.82 -22.03 -6.25
CA SER A 93 22.11 -23.21 -5.71
C SER A 93 20.95 -23.64 -6.61
N ILE A 94 20.23 -22.69 -7.20
CA ILE A 94 19.18 -22.97 -8.19
C ILE A 94 19.80 -23.56 -9.46
N ALA A 95 20.88 -22.96 -9.97
CA ALA A 95 21.58 -23.46 -11.14
C ALA A 95 22.14 -24.88 -10.91
N PHE A 96 22.68 -25.15 -9.72
CA PHE A 96 23.14 -26.47 -9.30
C PHE A 96 21.99 -27.48 -9.28
N ALA A 97 20.84 -27.15 -8.69
CA ALA A 97 19.67 -28.01 -8.65
C ALA A 97 19.18 -28.37 -10.06
N LYS A 98 19.04 -27.39 -10.96
CA LYS A 98 18.69 -27.61 -12.38
C LYS A 98 19.66 -28.56 -13.08
N LYS A 99 20.97 -28.36 -12.87
CA LYS A 99 22.01 -29.24 -13.43
C LYS A 99 21.86 -30.68 -12.94
N LYS A 100 21.60 -30.89 -11.64
CA LYS A 100 21.44 -32.23 -11.05
C LYS A 100 20.21 -32.96 -11.59
N LEU A 101 19.11 -32.24 -11.83
CA LEU A 101 17.92 -32.80 -12.47
C LEU A 101 18.19 -33.17 -13.93
N ALA A 102 18.91 -32.33 -14.69
CA ALA A 102 19.28 -32.60 -16.08
C ALA A 102 20.21 -33.82 -16.23
N GLU A 103 21.13 -34.02 -15.28
CA GLU A 103 22.01 -35.20 -15.19
C GLU A 103 21.26 -36.49 -14.79
N LYS A 104 19.94 -36.41 -14.55
CA LYS A 104 19.07 -37.51 -14.07
C LYS A 104 19.55 -38.15 -12.77
N VAL A 105 20.33 -37.42 -11.97
CA VAL A 105 20.74 -37.82 -10.62
C VAL A 105 19.50 -37.92 -9.73
N THR A 106 19.63 -38.58 -8.57
CA THR A 106 18.55 -38.65 -7.59
C THR A 106 18.05 -37.24 -7.22
N PRO A 107 16.73 -36.97 -7.21
CA PRO A 107 16.18 -35.63 -7.00
C PRO A 107 16.49 -35.06 -5.61
N TRP A 108 16.79 -35.91 -4.64
CA TRP A 108 17.06 -35.54 -3.24
C TRP A 108 18.21 -34.51 -3.12
N ILE A 109 19.25 -34.63 -3.94
CA ILE A 109 20.39 -33.69 -3.94
C ILE A 109 19.96 -32.30 -4.40
N ALA A 110 19.07 -32.22 -5.39
CA ALA A 110 18.53 -30.94 -5.85
C ALA A 110 17.64 -30.31 -4.77
N LEU A 111 16.78 -31.10 -4.12
CA LEU A 111 15.90 -30.65 -3.04
C LEU A 111 16.70 -30.15 -1.83
N GLU A 112 17.78 -30.82 -1.45
CA GLU A 112 18.65 -30.40 -0.35
C GLU A 112 19.34 -29.05 -0.62
N ALA A 113 19.85 -28.86 -1.84
CA ALA A 113 20.47 -27.61 -2.25
C ALA A 113 19.46 -26.45 -2.23
N LEU A 114 18.24 -26.68 -2.72
CA LEU A 114 17.16 -25.70 -2.72
C LEU A 114 16.71 -25.35 -1.29
N PHE A 115 16.52 -26.36 -0.44
CA PHE A 115 16.12 -26.18 0.95
C PHE A 115 17.15 -25.36 1.72
N SER A 116 18.43 -25.69 1.57
CA SER A 116 19.54 -24.96 2.19
C SER A 116 19.60 -23.51 1.72
N ALA A 117 19.38 -23.26 0.42
CA ALA A 117 19.34 -21.91 -0.13
C ALA A 117 18.19 -21.07 0.45
N LEU A 118 16.96 -21.60 0.44
CA LEU A 118 15.78 -20.94 0.99
C LEU A 118 15.93 -20.64 2.49
N THR A 119 16.45 -21.60 3.25
CA THR A 119 16.69 -21.43 4.70
C THR A 119 17.75 -20.35 4.97
N ASN A 120 18.82 -20.33 4.18
CA ASN A 120 19.87 -19.33 4.31
C ASN A 120 19.38 -17.92 3.98
N TRP A 121 18.60 -17.76 2.90
CA TRP A 121 17.97 -16.47 2.60
C TRP A 121 17.02 -16.05 3.72
N SER A 122 16.24 -17.00 4.26
CA SER A 122 15.34 -16.76 5.39
C SER A 122 16.04 -16.23 6.61
N LYS A 123 17.19 -16.83 6.95
CA LYS A 123 18.00 -16.36 8.05
C LYS A 123 18.64 -15.00 7.77
N HIS A 124 19.19 -14.81 6.57
CA HIS A 124 19.96 -13.62 6.21
C HIS A 124 19.08 -12.36 6.10
N PHE A 125 17.91 -12.47 5.46
CA PHE A 125 17.02 -11.34 5.21
C PHE A 125 15.92 -11.16 6.25
N ARG A 126 15.87 -12.00 7.30
CA ARG A 126 14.83 -11.99 8.34
C ARG A 126 14.51 -10.60 8.87
N VAL A 127 15.54 -9.85 9.27
CA VAL A 127 15.39 -8.54 9.91
C VAL A 127 14.79 -7.51 8.95
N GLN A 128 15.29 -7.47 7.71
CA GLN A 128 14.80 -6.55 6.69
C GLN A 128 13.35 -6.87 6.30
N ILE A 129 13.03 -8.15 6.12
CA ILE A 129 11.68 -8.64 5.90
C ILE A 129 10.73 -8.22 7.04
N SER A 130 11.12 -8.44 8.29
CA SER A 130 10.31 -8.02 9.45
C SER A 130 10.10 -6.50 9.49
N LYS A 131 11.13 -5.71 9.15
CA LYS A 131 11.01 -4.26 9.02
C LYS A 131 9.99 -3.90 7.92
N SER A 132 10.06 -4.56 6.77
CA SER A 132 9.12 -4.31 5.67
C SER A 132 7.67 -4.61 6.06
N VAL A 133 7.43 -5.75 6.72
CA VAL A 133 6.11 -6.12 7.24
C VAL A 133 5.58 -5.07 8.23
N LYS A 134 6.43 -4.56 9.11
CA LYS A 134 6.04 -3.51 10.05
C LYS A 134 5.62 -2.22 9.33
N HIS A 135 6.36 -1.77 8.32
CA HIS A 135 5.98 -0.60 7.53
C HIS A 135 4.65 -0.82 6.80
N LEU A 136 4.40 -2.03 6.29
CA LEU A 136 3.13 -2.39 5.68
C LEU A 136 1.97 -2.31 6.66
N GLN A 137 2.13 -2.91 7.85
CA GLN A 137 1.11 -2.86 8.90
C GLN A 137 0.81 -1.41 9.32
N LEU A 138 1.83 -0.57 9.48
CA LEU A 138 1.65 0.85 9.82
C LEU A 138 0.92 1.60 8.70
N SER A 139 1.26 1.36 7.44
CA SER A 139 0.62 2.00 6.29
C SER A 139 -0.86 1.63 6.20
N LEU A 140 -1.17 0.34 6.32
CA LEU A 140 -2.55 -0.16 6.26
C LEU A 140 -3.38 0.30 7.46
N ALA A 141 -2.76 0.38 8.66
CA ALA A 141 -3.42 0.93 9.83
C ALA A 141 -3.79 2.39 9.62
N ALA A 142 -2.85 3.23 9.15
CA ALA A 142 -3.13 4.64 8.86
C ALA A 142 -4.31 4.83 7.88
N ILE A 143 -4.43 3.97 6.87
CA ILE A 143 -5.56 4.00 5.93
C ILE A 143 -6.84 3.48 6.60
N ALA A 144 -6.78 2.38 7.35
CA ALA A 144 -7.97 1.81 8.01
C ALA A 144 -8.55 2.76 9.08
N ASP A 145 -7.68 3.48 9.80
CA ASP A 145 -8.05 4.38 10.88
C ASP A 145 -8.84 5.60 10.38
N LEU A 146 -8.79 5.91 9.08
CA LEU A 146 -9.67 6.90 8.44
C LEU A 146 -11.15 6.64 8.70
N ARG A 147 -11.53 5.37 8.90
CA ARG A 147 -12.92 4.99 9.19
C ARG A 147 -13.49 5.73 10.39
N VAL A 148 -12.66 6.05 11.38
CA VAL A 148 -13.07 6.80 12.59
C VAL A 148 -13.67 8.16 12.23
N ASN A 149 -13.22 8.75 11.12
CA ASN A 149 -13.62 10.07 10.64
C ASN A 149 -14.56 10.03 9.43
N ASN A 150 -15.28 8.91 9.20
CA ASN A 150 -16.13 8.73 8.01
C ASN A 150 -17.10 9.89 7.75
N GLY A 151 -17.76 10.44 8.78
CA GLY A 151 -18.67 11.57 8.60
C GLY A 151 -17.98 12.84 8.08
N LYS A 152 -16.75 13.11 8.54
CA LYS A 152 -15.93 14.24 8.05
C LYS A 152 -15.43 13.97 6.63
N LEU A 153 -15.00 12.74 6.36
CA LEU A 153 -14.55 12.32 5.02
C LEU A 153 -15.67 12.43 3.99
N GLU A 154 -16.90 12.03 4.33
CA GLU A 154 -18.06 12.13 3.45
C GLU A 154 -18.34 13.60 3.08
N GLN A 155 -18.31 14.50 4.08
CA GLN A 155 -18.49 15.94 3.85
C GLN A 155 -17.37 16.54 2.97
N VAL A 156 -16.13 16.12 3.21
CA VAL A 156 -14.93 16.65 2.54
C VAL A 156 -14.78 16.12 1.11
N LEU A 157 -15.06 14.84 0.90
CA LEU A 157 -14.81 14.15 -0.37
C LEU A 157 -16.03 14.16 -1.29
N GLY A 158 -17.25 14.15 -0.76
CA GLY A 158 -18.47 14.11 -1.56
C GLY A 158 -18.48 12.90 -2.51
N GLU A 159 -18.46 13.15 -3.82
CA GLU A 159 -18.48 12.11 -4.86
C GLU A 159 -17.28 11.14 -4.80
N ASP A 160 -16.14 11.57 -4.25
CA ASP A 160 -14.94 10.74 -4.12
C ASP A 160 -15.00 9.79 -2.90
N PHE A 161 -15.96 9.98 -1.99
CA PHE A 161 -16.08 9.23 -0.74
C PHE A 161 -16.27 7.71 -0.94
N PRO A 162 -17.13 7.22 -1.87
CA PRO A 162 -17.31 5.77 -2.06
C PRO A 162 -16.00 5.06 -2.43
N LYS A 163 -15.17 5.68 -3.27
CA LYS A 163 -13.87 5.14 -3.68
C LYS A 163 -12.87 5.15 -2.51
N MET A 164 -12.89 6.20 -1.69
CA MET A 164 -12.09 6.24 -0.46
C MET A 164 -12.51 5.12 0.51
N ASN A 165 -13.82 4.91 0.71
CA ASN A 165 -14.31 3.88 1.61
C ASN A 165 -13.96 2.45 1.12
N GLU A 166 -14.01 2.21 -0.19
CA GLU A 166 -13.54 0.94 -0.78
C GLU A 166 -12.05 0.68 -0.45
N ASN A 167 -11.21 1.71 -0.51
CA ASN A 167 -9.80 1.60 -0.14
C ASN A 167 -9.58 1.34 1.35
N ILE A 168 -10.38 1.96 2.22
CA ILE A 168 -10.38 1.72 3.67
C ILE A 168 -10.72 0.25 3.96
N GLU A 169 -11.77 -0.28 3.33
CA GLU A 169 -12.18 -1.69 3.47
C GLU A 169 -11.11 -2.66 2.95
N LYS A 170 -10.51 -2.37 1.80
CA LYS A 170 -9.39 -3.17 1.27
C LYS A 170 -8.20 -3.16 2.21
N ALA A 171 -7.85 -2.02 2.78
CA ALA A 171 -6.73 -1.89 3.71
C ALA A 171 -6.95 -2.72 4.99
N GLU A 172 -8.16 -2.65 5.56
CA GLU A 172 -8.53 -3.42 6.75
C GLU A 172 -8.46 -4.93 6.50
N ASN A 173 -9.04 -5.38 5.38
CA ASN A 173 -8.99 -6.80 4.98
C ASN A 173 -7.55 -7.29 4.78
N LEU A 174 -6.70 -6.47 4.15
CA LEU A 174 -5.29 -6.81 3.93
C LEU A 174 -4.52 -6.88 5.26
N LYS A 175 -4.76 -5.93 6.17
CA LYS A 175 -4.17 -5.90 7.51
C LYS A 175 -4.49 -7.19 8.29
N LEU A 176 -5.76 -7.60 8.33
CA LEU A 176 -6.19 -8.84 8.97
C LEU A 176 -5.54 -10.08 8.34
N ASN A 177 -5.34 -10.07 7.01
CA ASN A 177 -4.67 -11.17 6.31
C ASN A 177 -3.17 -11.26 6.65
N ILE A 178 -2.48 -10.13 6.85
CA ILE A 178 -1.08 -10.10 7.29
C ILE A 178 -0.95 -10.66 8.71
N GLU A 179 -1.82 -10.23 9.64
CA GLU A 179 -1.78 -10.66 11.03
C GLU A 179 -2.03 -12.17 11.19
N LYS A 180 -2.84 -12.77 10.31
CA LYS A 180 -3.11 -14.21 10.29
C LYS A 180 -2.00 -15.05 9.67
N ARG A 181 -1.08 -14.46 8.89
CA ARG A 181 -0.02 -15.19 8.16
C ARG A 181 1.32 -15.04 8.89
N ALA A 182 1.99 -16.16 9.17
CA ALA A 182 3.34 -16.15 9.72
C ALA A 182 4.37 -15.77 8.63
N ILE A 183 4.63 -14.49 8.40
CA ILE A 183 5.53 -14.04 7.32
C ILE A 183 7.00 -14.41 7.63
N ASN A 184 7.59 -15.32 6.82
CA ASN A 184 9.01 -15.69 6.82
C ASN A 184 9.60 -15.52 5.39
N ALA A 185 10.87 -15.85 5.11
CA ALA A 185 11.39 -15.56 3.75
C ALA A 185 10.91 -16.47 2.62
N ILE A 186 10.20 -17.55 2.96
CA ILE A 186 9.43 -18.32 1.97
C ILE A 186 8.15 -17.58 1.62
N ASN A 187 7.67 -16.74 2.53
CA ASN A 187 6.59 -15.77 2.32
C ASN A 187 7.06 -14.45 1.71
N VAL A 188 8.30 -14.32 1.23
CA VAL A 188 8.74 -13.12 0.48
C VAL A 188 7.86 -12.85 -0.74
N LEU A 189 7.32 -13.89 -1.35
CA LEU A 189 6.31 -13.75 -2.41
C LEU A 189 5.01 -13.16 -1.89
N ALA A 190 4.51 -13.65 -0.75
CA ALA A 190 3.34 -13.06 -0.10
C ALA A 190 3.60 -11.60 0.31
N ILE A 191 4.80 -11.25 0.75
CA ILE A 191 5.19 -9.86 1.03
C ILE A 191 5.13 -9.01 -0.24
N LYS A 192 5.61 -9.52 -1.37
CA LYS A 192 5.55 -8.81 -2.65
C LYS A 192 4.11 -8.49 -3.03
N ASP A 193 3.22 -9.47 -2.97
CA ASP A 193 1.81 -9.30 -3.35
C ASP A 193 1.08 -8.36 -2.39
N VAL A 194 1.30 -8.54 -1.08
CA VAL A 194 0.78 -7.65 -0.04
C VAL A 194 1.31 -6.23 -0.23
N PHE A 195 2.59 -6.09 -0.59
CA PHE A 195 3.18 -4.79 -0.83
C PHE A 195 2.60 -4.10 -2.05
N GLN A 196 2.52 -4.78 -3.18
CA GLN A 196 1.90 -4.23 -4.39
C GLN A 196 0.46 -3.81 -4.12
N SER A 197 -0.30 -4.62 -3.38
CA SER A 197 -1.66 -4.29 -2.97
C SER A 197 -1.70 -3.05 -2.05
N SER A 198 -0.84 -3.00 -1.02
CA SER A 198 -0.75 -1.87 -0.09
C SER A 198 -0.34 -0.57 -0.80
N LEU A 199 0.61 -0.66 -1.73
CA LEU A 199 1.08 0.47 -2.51
C LEU A 199 -0.02 1.00 -3.43
N SER A 200 -0.76 0.10 -4.09
CA SER A 200 -1.91 0.49 -4.91
C SER A 200 -2.97 1.22 -4.09
N ILE A 201 -3.34 0.69 -2.93
CA ILE A 201 -4.33 1.32 -2.03
C ILE A 201 -3.80 2.67 -1.54
N GLY A 202 -2.56 2.72 -1.06
CA GLY A 202 -1.94 3.95 -0.56
C GLY A 202 -1.86 5.03 -1.63
N ARG A 203 -1.48 4.68 -2.87
CA ARG A 203 -1.45 5.60 -4.00
C ARG A 203 -2.84 6.15 -4.33
N ASP A 204 -3.85 5.29 -4.33
CA ASP A 204 -5.22 5.71 -4.63
C ASP A 204 -5.76 6.66 -3.54
N VAL A 205 -5.49 6.40 -2.26
CA VAL A 205 -5.85 7.28 -1.14
C VAL A 205 -5.15 8.64 -1.27
N LEU A 206 -3.83 8.65 -1.47
CA LEU A 206 -3.05 9.88 -1.63
C LEU A 206 -3.51 10.67 -2.86
N SER A 207 -3.82 9.98 -3.96
CA SER A 207 -4.30 10.61 -5.20
C SER A 207 -5.66 11.27 -5.02
N ILE A 208 -6.62 10.62 -4.35
CA ILE A 208 -7.94 11.20 -4.08
C ILE A 208 -7.78 12.50 -3.29
N LEU A 209 -6.98 12.47 -2.22
CA LEU A 209 -6.78 13.64 -1.36
C LEU A 209 -6.03 14.76 -2.09
N TYR A 210 -4.98 14.42 -2.84
CA TYR A 210 -4.18 15.39 -3.57
C TYR A 210 -4.97 16.10 -4.67
N GLU A 211 -5.72 15.35 -5.48
CA GLU A 211 -6.56 15.95 -6.52
C GLU A 211 -7.68 16.80 -5.91
N LYS A 212 -8.25 16.38 -4.77
CA LYS A 212 -9.25 17.19 -4.06
C LYS A 212 -8.67 18.50 -3.55
N LEU A 213 -7.51 18.45 -2.90
CA LEU A 213 -6.78 19.65 -2.47
C LEU A 213 -6.57 20.60 -3.65
N LYS A 214 -5.96 20.11 -4.74
CA LYS A 214 -5.67 20.89 -5.94
C LYS A 214 -6.91 21.51 -6.57
N SER A 215 -8.01 20.75 -6.64
CA SER A 215 -9.29 21.26 -7.14
C SER A 215 -9.83 22.40 -6.29
N LYS A 216 -9.72 22.29 -4.96
CA LYS A 216 -10.19 23.32 -4.02
C LYS A 216 -9.31 24.57 -4.06
N GLU A 217 -7.98 24.43 -4.10
CA GLU A 217 -7.08 25.57 -4.26
C GLU A 217 -7.40 26.36 -5.53
N LYS A 218 -7.57 25.64 -6.65
CA LYS A 218 -7.92 26.26 -7.93
C LYS A 218 -9.28 26.97 -7.88
N ALA A 219 -10.28 26.39 -7.22
CA ALA A 219 -11.59 27.02 -7.07
C ALA A 219 -11.48 28.33 -6.26
N ILE A 220 -10.74 28.31 -5.15
CA ILE A 220 -10.50 29.51 -4.33
C ILE A 220 -9.74 30.57 -5.12
N GLU A 221 -8.67 30.20 -5.84
CA GLU A 221 -7.88 31.12 -6.67
C GLU A 221 -8.76 31.79 -7.76
N LEU A 222 -9.70 31.07 -8.35
CA LEU A 222 -10.65 31.61 -9.33
C LEU A 222 -11.72 32.52 -8.73
N LEU A 223 -12.14 32.26 -7.49
CA LEU A 223 -13.14 33.04 -6.77
C LEU A 223 -12.54 34.19 -5.96
N SER A 224 -11.21 34.26 -5.87
CA SER A 224 -10.51 35.25 -5.07
C SER A 224 -10.79 36.65 -5.60
N PRO A 225 -11.13 37.62 -4.72
CA PRO A 225 -11.51 38.95 -5.16
C PRO A 225 -10.35 39.80 -5.70
N SER A 226 -9.11 39.40 -5.42
CA SER A 226 -7.89 40.03 -5.93
C SER A 226 -6.75 39.04 -5.97
N GLU A 227 -5.73 39.28 -6.80
CA GLU A 227 -4.53 38.42 -6.88
C GLU A 227 -3.77 38.34 -5.54
N ASP A 228 -3.75 39.42 -4.76
CA ASP A 228 -3.06 39.49 -3.46
C ASP A 228 -3.89 38.93 -2.28
N PHE A 229 -5.02 38.25 -2.56
CA PHE A 229 -5.88 37.74 -1.50
C PHE A 229 -5.21 36.58 -0.75
N LEU A 230 -4.91 36.81 0.54
CA LEU A 230 -4.32 35.80 1.41
C LEU A 230 -5.41 34.96 2.07
N TRP A 231 -5.55 33.71 1.64
CA TRP A 231 -6.56 32.76 2.12
C TRP A 231 -5.98 31.58 2.91
N GLU A 232 -4.78 31.75 3.48
CA GLU A 232 -4.09 30.74 4.30
C GLU A 232 -3.79 29.42 3.55
N LYS A 233 -3.37 29.55 2.30
CA LYS A 233 -2.89 28.44 1.47
C LYS A 233 -1.79 27.64 2.18
N ASN A 234 -1.96 26.32 2.26
CA ASN A 234 -1.00 25.38 2.85
C ASN A 234 0.00 24.86 1.81
N ASP A 235 0.90 25.74 1.35
CA ASP A 235 1.92 25.41 0.34
C ASP A 235 2.85 24.25 0.76
N GLU A 236 3.10 24.10 2.06
CA GLU A 236 3.98 23.06 2.59
C GLU A 236 3.34 21.66 2.47
N LEU A 237 2.04 21.55 2.79
CA LEU A 237 1.31 20.29 2.56
C LEU A 237 1.27 19.94 1.08
N PHE A 238 1.03 20.93 0.21
CA PHE A 238 0.99 20.71 -1.23
C PHE A 238 2.31 20.14 -1.77
N LYS A 239 3.45 20.71 -1.36
CA LYS A 239 4.79 20.21 -1.72
C LYS A 239 5.04 18.80 -1.19
N ARG A 240 4.65 18.51 0.05
CA ARG A 240 4.78 17.16 0.63
C ARG A 240 3.95 16.13 -0.12
N MET A 241 2.73 16.47 -0.51
CA MET A 241 1.84 15.59 -1.28
C MET A 241 2.31 15.39 -2.71
N ASP A 242 2.78 16.43 -3.39
CA ASP A 242 3.37 16.32 -4.73
C ASP A 242 4.59 15.39 -4.72
N PHE A 243 5.49 15.55 -3.73
CA PHE A 243 6.62 14.64 -3.54
C PHE A 243 6.16 13.19 -3.26
N ALA A 244 5.17 13.00 -2.39
CA ALA A 244 4.62 11.67 -2.11
C ALA A 244 4.03 11.01 -3.37
N MET A 245 3.33 11.78 -4.20
CA MET A 245 2.78 11.30 -5.48
C MET A 245 3.89 10.93 -6.48
N GLN A 246 4.96 11.73 -6.57
CA GLN A 246 6.10 11.42 -7.43
C GLN A 246 6.79 10.11 -7.01
N VAL A 247 7.09 9.95 -5.71
CA VAL A 247 7.78 8.75 -5.19
C VAL A 247 6.92 7.49 -5.33
N THR A 248 5.61 7.58 -5.06
CA THR A 248 4.70 6.42 -5.16
C THR A 248 4.33 6.06 -6.59
N SER A 249 4.52 6.97 -7.56
CA SER A 249 4.22 6.74 -8.98
C SER A 249 5.42 6.26 -9.80
N GLN A 250 6.65 6.41 -9.32
CA GLN A 250 7.86 5.91 -10.00
C GLN A 250 7.96 4.39 -9.88
N SER A 251 7.48 3.67 -10.90
CA SER A 251 7.45 2.21 -10.93
C SER A 251 8.74 1.53 -11.42
N SER A 252 9.75 2.28 -11.88
CA SER A 252 10.93 1.72 -12.57
C SER A 252 12.30 2.03 -11.96
N ASP A 253 12.48 3.17 -11.27
CA ASP A 253 13.82 3.64 -10.86
C ASP A 253 14.06 3.68 -9.35
N VAL A 254 13.00 3.66 -8.54
CA VAL A 254 13.10 3.62 -7.08
C VAL A 254 13.15 2.17 -6.63
N LYS A 255 14.14 1.82 -5.79
CA LYS A 255 14.15 0.51 -5.12
C LYS A 255 12.81 0.37 -4.41
N LEU A 256 11.98 -0.60 -4.77
CA LEU A 256 10.64 -0.78 -4.18
C LEU A 256 10.66 -0.78 -2.64
N GLY A 257 11.78 -1.18 -2.04
CA GLY A 257 12.04 -1.05 -0.60
C GLY A 257 11.99 0.40 -0.08
N GLU A 258 12.53 1.38 -0.80
CA GLU A 258 12.48 2.80 -0.41
C GLU A 258 11.06 3.36 -0.43
N VAL A 259 10.24 2.98 -1.42
CA VAL A 259 8.82 3.36 -1.46
C VAL A 259 8.09 2.77 -0.24
N LEU A 260 8.34 1.49 0.06
CA LEU A 260 7.76 0.81 1.22
C LEU A 260 8.14 1.49 2.55
N GLU A 261 9.39 1.93 2.70
CA GLU A 261 9.85 2.58 3.92
C GLU A 261 9.25 3.98 4.12
N ASN A 262 8.98 4.71 3.02
CA ASN A 262 8.42 6.05 3.07
C ASN A 262 6.90 6.09 3.11
N LEU A 263 6.21 5.03 2.67
CA LEU A 263 4.74 4.99 2.60
C LEU A 263 4.04 5.35 3.93
N PRO A 264 4.47 4.85 5.12
CA PRO A 264 3.87 5.27 6.39
C PRO A 264 3.97 6.78 6.63
N LYS A 265 5.10 7.40 6.24
CA LYS A 265 5.30 8.84 6.38
C LYS A 265 4.37 9.62 5.46
N PHE A 266 4.21 9.19 4.21
CA PHE A 266 3.27 9.83 3.29
C PHE A 266 1.82 9.72 3.77
N LEU A 267 1.44 8.56 4.28
CA LEU A 267 0.10 8.35 4.84
C LEU A 267 -0.14 9.10 6.15
N SER A 268 0.90 9.52 6.86
CA SER A 268 0.73 10.39 8.03
C SER A 268 0.21 11.80 7.70
N TYR A 269 0.23 12.20 6.42
CA TYR A 269 -0.31 13.49 5.98
C TYR A 269 -1.82 13.47 5.74
N VAL A 270 -2.44 12.30 5.79
CA VAL A 270 -3.86 12.11 5.43
C VAL A 270 -4.78 12.96 6.32
N ASP A 271 -4.58 12.98 7.64
CA ASP A 271 -5.43 13.76 8.54
C ASP A 271 -5.31 15.26 8.27
N GLU A 272 -4.09 15.74 8.05
CA GLU A 272 -3.81 17.14 7.69
C GLU A 272 -4.45 17.50 6.34
N CYS A 273 -4.45 16.58 5.36
CA CYS A 273 -5.15 16.76 4.09
C CYS A 273 -6.65 16.91 4.31
N VAL A 274 -7.27 16.03 5.09
CA VAL A 274 -8.71 16.09 5.36
C VAL A 274 -9.10 17.38 6.07
N GLU A 275 -8.29 17.83 7.03
CA GLU A 275 -8.46 19.13 7.69
C GLU A 275 -8.33 20.31 6.74
N THR A 276 -7.28 20.31 5.92
CA THR A 276 -7.01 21.38 4.95
C THR A 276 -8.12 21.46 3.90
N ILE A 277 -8.61 20.33 3.37
CA ILE A 277 -9.71 20.33 2.40
C ILE A 277 -11.01 20.86 3.04
N ALA A 278 -11.24 20.58 4.33
CA ALA A 278 -12.40 21.13 5.04
C ALA A 278 -12.31 22.66 5.14
N VAL A 279 -11.15 23.20 5.54
CA VAL A 279 -10.90 24.65 5.58
C VAL A 279 -11.08 25.28 4.20
N TYR A 280 -10.55 24.63 3.16
CA TYR A 280 -10.68 25.12 1.79
C TYR A 280 -12.13 25.07 1.31
N SER A 281 -12.92 24.08 1.74
CA SER A 281 -14.34 24.02 1.40
C SER A 281 -15.14 25.14 2.06
N ASP A 282 -14.86 25.47 3.32
CA ASP A 282 -15.43 26.64 4.01
C ASP A 282 -15.06 27.95 3.28
N MET A 283 -13.81 28.09 2.84
CA MET A 283 -13.33 29.26 2.10
C MET A 283 -13.97 29.38 0.71
N GLU A 284 -14.07 28.27 -0.02
CA GLU A 284 -14.74 28.22 -1.32
C GLU A 284 -16.22 28.63 -1.18
N GLU A 285 -16.93 28.10 -0.18
CA GLU A 285 -18.33 28.48 0.09
C GLU A 285 -18.45 29.97 0.40
N LEU A 286 -17.55 30.51 1.24
CA LEU A 286 -17.52 31.94 1.56
C LEU A 286 -17.34 32.77 0.29
N LEU A 287 -16.33 32.48 -0.52
CA LEU A 287 -16.01 33.26 -1.72
C LEU A 287 -17.06 33.13 -2.81
N LEU A 288 -17.66 31.95 -2.99
CA LEU A 288 -18.74 31.73 -3.95
C LEU A 288 -19.94 32.65 -3.69
N ASN A 289 -20.23 32.90 -2.41
CA ASN A 289 -21.34 33.76 -1.98
C ASN A 289 -20.95 35.24 -1.84
N TYR A 290 -19.66 35.56 -1.88
CA TYR A 290 -19.18 36.91 -1.64
C TYR A 290 -19.74 37.98 -2.59
N PRO A 291 -19.90 37.76 -3.91
CA PRO A 291 -20.47 38.79 -4.80
C PRO A 291 -21.87 39.27 -4.37
N VAL A 292 -22.69 38.36 -3.84
CA VAL A 292 -24.02 38.71 -3.32
C VAL A 292 -23.90 39.49 -2.02
N ALA A 293 -22.98 39.10 -1.15
CA ALA A 293 -22.71 39.81 0.10
C ALA A 293 -22.16 41.22 -0.14
N GLU A 294 -21.23 41.38 -1.07
CA GLU A 294 -20.67 42.67 -1.48
C GLU A 294 -21.78 43.61 -1.93
N MET A 295 -22.60 43.19 -2.90
CA MET A 295 -23.72 44.00 -3.40
C MET A 295 -24.70 44.38 -2.29
N THR A 296 -24.93 43.48 -1.33
CA THR A 296 -25.80 43.74 -0.18
C THR A 296 -25.22 44.83 0.73
N VAL A 297 -23.92 44.77 1.03
CA VAL A 297 -23.21 45.79 1.80
C VAL A 297 -23.24 47.14 1.07
N GLU A 298 -22.97 47.16 -0.23
CA GLU A 298 -23.02 48.39 -1.04
C GLU A 298 -24.40 49.03 -1.04
N ASN A 299 -25.46 48.23 -1.18
CA ASN A 299 -26.84 48.72 -1.13
C ASN A 299 -27.17 49.31 0.25
N LEU A 300 -26.73 48.68 1.34
CA LEU A 300 -26.93 49.22 2.69
C LEU A 300 -26.24 50.58 2.88
N PHE A 301 -25.06 50.78 2.29
CA PHE A 301 -24.36 52.08 2.35
C PHE A 301 -24.97 53.19 1.48
N ARG A 302 -26.00 52.90 0.68
CA ARG A 302 -26.80 53.95 0.01
C ARG A 302 -27.71 54.67 1.00
N ASP A 303 -28.19 53.94 2.01
CA ASP A 303 -29.18 54.44 2.98
C ASP A 303 -28.58 54.67 4.37
N LYS A 304 -27.45 54.02 4.69
CA LYS A 304 -26.80 54.06 6.00
C LYS A 304 -25.34 54.52 5.90
N THR A 305 -24.84 55.15 6.95
CA THR A 305 -23.41 55.52 7.08
C THR A 305 -22.56 54.43 7.75
N CYS A 306 -23.20 53.49 8.44
CA CYS A 306 -22.58 52.34 9.08
C CYS A 306 -23.38 51.06 8.85
N VAL A 307 -22.68 49.93 8.76
CA VAL A 307 -23.24 48.59 8.55
C VAL A 307 -22.61 47.63 9.56
N SER A 308 -23.45 46.89 10.28
CA SER A 308 -23.06 45.85 11.22
C SER A 308 -23.41 44.45 10.70
N VAL A 309 -22.88 43.42 11.35
CA VAL A 309 -23.21 42.00 11.08
C VAL A 309 -24.73 41.75 11.14
N LYS A 310 -25.44 42.43 12.04
CA LYS A 310 -26.90 42.26 12.23
C LYS A 310 -27.74 42.85 11.11
N ASP A 311 -27.16 43.74 10.31
CA ASP A 311 -27.82 44.34 9.16
C ASP A 311 -27.79 43.42 7.93
N LEU A 312 -26.95 42.39 7.95
CA LEU A 312 -26.77 41.47 6.83
C LEU A 312 -27.72 40.26 6.93
N PRO A 313 -28.33 39.82 5.82
CA PRO A 313 -29.23 38.67 5.78
C PRO A 313 -28.46 37.33 5.73
N PHE A 314 -27.30 37.24 6.39
CA PHE A 314 -26.46 36.04 6.41
C PHE A 314 -26.30 35.53 7.85
N LYS A 315 -25.92 34.26 8.01
CA LYS A 315 -25.60 33.75 9.35
C LYS A 315 -24.42 34.55 9.94
N PRO A 316 -24.38 34.79 11.26
CA PRO A 316 -23.37 35.66 11.88
C PRO A 316 -21.92 35.32 11.50
N LYS A 317 -21.55 34.03 11.48
CA LYS A 317 -20.20 33.56 11.06
C LYS A 317 -19.82 34.11 9.68
N TYR A 318 -20.69 34.00 8.69
CA TYR A 318 -20.39 34.48 7.33
C TYR A 318 -20.51 36.00 7.20
N ALA A 319 -21.48 36.62 7.88
CA ALA A 319 -21.66 38.08 7.86
C ALA A 319 -20.42 38.82 8.39
N GLU A 320 -19.77 38.31 9.45
CA GLU A 320 -18.50 38.84 9.94
C GLU A 320 -17.39 38.76 8.89
N GLU A 321 -17.21 37.60 8.27
CA GLU A 321 -16.18 37.39 7.25
C GLU A 321 -16.43 38.25 6.00
N TYR A 322 -17.68 38.41 5.56
CA TYR A 322 -18.01 39.29 4.44
C TYR A 322 -17.67 40.76 4.70
N LEU A 323 -17.92 41.26 5.92
CA LEU A 323 -17.53 42.63 6.29
C LEU A 323 -16.01 42.80 6.31
N LYS A 324 -15.26 41.79 6.81
CA LYS A 324 -13.79 41.79 6.77
C LYS A 324 -13.28 41.80 5.33
N LEU A 325 -13.85 40.98 4.45
CA LEU A 325 -13.46 40.88 3.04
C LEU A 325 -13.78 42.16 2.26
N PHE A 326 -14.96 42.75 2.50
CA PHE A 326 -15.33 44.04 1.93
C PHE A 326 -14.37 45.15 2.36
N TYR A 327 -14.05 45.19 3.66
CA TYR A 327 -13.08 46.15 4.18
C TYR A 327 -11.69 45.95 3.57
N SER A 328 -11.20 44.71 3.42
CA SER A 328 -9.85 44.48 2.90
C SER A 328 -9.67 45.00 1.47
N GLN A 329 -10.73 44.95 0.65
CA GLN A 329 -10.71 45.49 -0.71
C GLN A 329 -10.89 47.01 -0.75
N LYS A 330 -11.70 47.57 0.15
CA LYS A 330 -12.08 49.01 0.13
C LYS A 330 -11.55 49.77 1.36
N PHE A 331 -10.43 49.33 1.94
CA PHE A 331 -9.90 49.85 3.22
C PHE A 331 -9.58 51.36 3.19
N ARG A 332 -9.35 51.92 1.99
CA ARG A 332 -9.12 53.36 1.80
C ARG A 332 -10.39 54.17 2.06
N GLU A 333 -11.55 53.64 1.68
CA GLU A 333 -12.86 54.31 1.74
C GLU A 333 -13.62 54.01 3.04
N PHE A 334 -13.33 52.89 3.69
CA PHE A 334 -14.04 52.44 4.88
C PHE A 334 -13.12 52.29 6.09
N SER A 335 -13.70 52.24 7.28
CA SER A 335 -13.05 51.88 8.54
C SER A 335 -13.82 50.74 9.21
N LEU A 336 -13.12 49.72 9.69
CA LEU A 336 -13.70 48.56 10.36
C LEU A 336 -13.34 48.55 11.85
N ASP A 337 -14.33 48.65 12.73
CA ASP A 337 -14.19 48.32 14.14
C ASP A 337 -14.28 46.80 14.31
N ARG A 338 -13.14 46.16 14.56
CA ARG A 338 -13.05 44.70 14.72
C ARG A 338 -13.67 44.17 16.01
N ALA A 339 -13.80 45.00 17.06
CA ALA A 339 -14.37 44.56 18.33
C ALA A 339 -15.90 44.41 18.24
N ASN A 340 -16.54 45.32 17.50
CA ASN A 340 -17.99 45.34 17.31
C ASN A 340 -18.43 44.85 15.92
N MET A 341 -17.49 44.50 15.05
CA MET A 341 -17.71 44.16 13.63
C MET A 341 -18.62 45.19 12.92
N LEU A 342 -18.24 46.47 13.07
CA LEU A 342 -18.97 47.62 12.52
C LEU A 342 -18.13 48.29 11.43
N LEU A 343 -18.67 48.32 10.21
CA LEU A 343 -18.06 48.95 9.06
C LEU A 343 -18.66 50.34 8.85
N THR A 344 -17.82 51.38 8.71
CA THR A 344 -18.25 52.77 8.55
C THR A 344 -17.58 53.40 7.33
N LYS A 345 -18.33 54.19 6.56
CA LYS A 345 -17.78 54.93 5.41
C LYS A 345 -17.02 56.17 5.92
N LYS A 346 -15.77 56.35 5.50
CA LYS A 346 -14.98 57.55 5.83
C LYS A 346 -15.59 58.77 5.12
N LYS A 347 -15.60 59.90 5.81
CA LYS A 347 -16.14 61.17 5.30
C LYS A 347 -15.20 61.82 4.30
#